data_AF-A0A4Y7TFG6-F1
#
_entry.id   AF-A0A4Y7TFG6-F1
#
_cell.length_a   1.000
_cell.length_b   1.000
_cell.length_c   1.000
_cell.angle_alpha   90.00
_cell.angle_beta   90.00
_cell.angle_gamma   90.00
#
_symmetry.space_group_name_H-M   'P 1'
#
loop_
_entity.id
_entity.type
_entity.pdbx_description
1 polymer ?
#
loop_
_entity_poly.entity_id
_entity_poly.type
_entity_poly.pdbx_seq_one_letter_code
_entity_poly.pdbx_strand_id
1 'polypeptide(L)'
;MVYNAWNPDSPRCRFQHAFYNLVDPRQVSLYGRPANAKDDAAWEKAVRENPDPSCFVPVIAIGFDDIRSRVEAQSTQATEQSQKLTELKKRLSNLESRHSVSNVARLQRAVATQTQITHCLLKMLQHLHLLIPAVRSSAIRPEEEALRTRLEEIEDELRKGRVKSKVNELWALVGAVSADVERGSRGTGGEWAVVDEEGMAQIVQVLKDQQNGLAYLTKVLQKAKADMAIVLGQNPNEELTLPEEENLWGSTSTLRASALR
;
A
#
# COMPACT_ATOMS: atom_id res chain seq x y z
N MET A 1 -33.01 42.52 -38.60
CA MET A 1 -32.98 41.77 -37.32
C MET A 1 -31.99 40.61 -37.34
N VAL A 2 -31.81 39.89 -38.45
CA VAL A 2 -30.88 38.75 -38.52
C VAL A 2 -29.40 39.15 -38.40
N TYR A 3 -28.98 40.26 -39.01
CA TYR A 3 -27.58 40.72 -38.96
C TYR A 3 -27.04 40.88 -37.54
N ASN A 4 -27.81 41.50 -36.64
CA ASN A 4 -27.40 41.68 -35.25
C ASN A 4 -27.34 40.36 -34.46
N ALA A 5 -28.15 39.35 -34.81
CA ALA A 5 -28.12 38.06 -34.13
C ALA A 5 -26.80 37.29 -34.38
N TRP A 6 -26.11 37.59 -35.48
CA TRP A 6 -24.85 36.96 -35.91
C TRP A 6 -23.63 37.87 -35.73
N ASN A 7 -23.82 39.12 -35.30
CA ASN A 7 -22.73 40.06 -35.08
C ASN A 7 -22.19 39.90 -33.64
N PRO A 8 -20.92 39.45 -33.47
CA PRO A 8 -20.31 39.24 -32.15
C PRO A 8 -20.17 40.53 -31.34
N ASP A 9 -20.13 41.68 -32.02
CA ASP A 9 -20.02 42.97 -31.34
C ASP A 9 -21.34 43.49 -30.79
N SER A 10 -22.47 42.92 -31.22
CA SER A 10 -23.77 43.39 -30.78
C SER A 10 -24.20 42.69 -29.49
N PRO A 11 -24.84 43.41 -28.55
CA PRO A 11 -25.34 42.81 -27.30
C PRO A 11 -26.48 41.80 -27.54
N ARG A 12 -27.06 41.77 -28.75
CA ARG A 12 -28.14 40.85 -29.15
C ARG A 12 -27.63 39.62 -29.91
N CYS A 13 -26.32 39.37 -29.90
CA CYS A 13 -25.74 38.16 -30.48
C CYS A 13 -26.32 36.92 -29.79
N ARG A 14 -26.85 35.96 -30.56
CA ARG A 14 -27.45 34.73 -29.98
C ARG A 14 -26.41 33.66 -29.65
N PHE A 15 -25.17 33.81 -30.12
CA PHE A 15 -24.07 32.86 -29.91
C PHE A 15 -23.21 33.22 -28.70
N GLN A 16 -23.85 33.53 -27.57
CA GLN A 16 -23.15 33.83 -26.32
C GLN A 16 -23.39 32.68 -25.33
N HIS A 17 -22.32 32.18 -24.73
CA HIS A 17 -22.40 31.17 -23.68
C HIS A 17 -21.38 31.44 -22.58
N ALA A 18 -21.77 31.22 -21.33
CA ALA A 18 -20.89 31.38 -20.18
C ALA A 18 -20.21 30.05 -19.85
N PHE A 19 -18.88 30.07 -19.84
CA PHE A 19 -18.05 28.96 -19.39
C PHE A 19 -17.36 29.32 -18.07
N TYR A 20 -16.97 28.32 -17.31
CA TYR A 20 -16.31 28.51 -16.02
C TYR A 20 -14.86 28.04 -16.11
N ASN A 21 -13.92 28.95 -15.90
CA ASN A 21 -12.50 28.62 -15.86
C ASN A 21 -12.04 28.45 -14.41
N LEU A 22 -11.25 27.41 -14.15
CA LEU A 22 -10.66 27.15 -12.84
C LEU A 22 -9.50 28.10 -12.58
N VAL A 23 -9.51 28.74 -11.42
CA VAL A 23 -8.51 29.70 -10.93
C VAL A 23 -8.16 29.35 -9.49
N ASP A 24 -6.94 29.67 -9.06
CA ASP A 24 -6.57 29.55 -7.64
C ASP A 24 -7.49 30.41 -6.77
N PRO A 25 -8.06 29.87 -5.66
CA PRO A 25 -8.95 30.62 -4.78
C PRO A 25 -8.41 31.98 -4.29
N ARG A 26 -7.09 32.13 -4.19
CA ARG A 26 -6.44 33.38 -3.76
C ARG A 26 -6.48 34.46 -4.85
N GLN A 27 -6.64 34.07 -6.10
CA GLN A 27 -6.56 34.96 -7.26
C GLN A 27 -7.95 35.29 -7.82
N VAL A 28 -9.01 34.61 -7.40
CA VAL A 28 -10.38 34.83 -7.89
C VAL A 28 -10.82 36.29 -7.77
N SER A 29 -10.45 36.98 -6.68
CA SER A 29 -10.78 38.39 -6.48
C SER A 29 -10.14 39.35 -7.50
N LEU A 30 -9.11 38.91 -8.24
CA LEU A 30 -8.45 39.69 -9.28
C LEU A 30 -9.23 39.66 -10.61
N TYR A 31 -10.16 38.72 -10.76
CA TYR A 31 -10.93 38.56 -11.98
C TYR A 31 -12.29 39.25 -11.83
N GLY A 32 -12.48 40.31 -12.60
CA GLY A 32 -13.74 41.04 -12.70
C GLY A 32 -14.54 40.68 -13.95
N ARG A 33 -15.61 41.44 -14.17
CA ARG A 33 -16.40 41.34 -15.41
C ARG A 33 -15.50 41.57 -16.64
N PRO A 34 -15.45 40.64 -17.59
CA PRO A 34 -14.64 40.79 -18.78
C PRO A 34 -15.29 41.79 -19.76
N ALA A 35 -14.47 42.53 -20.49
CA ALA A 35 -14.92 43.59 -21.40
C ALA A 35 -15.78 43.10 -22.57
N ASN A 36 -15.73 41.79 -22.86
CA ASN A 36 -16.54 41.15 -23.89
C ASN A 36 -17.98 40.83 -23.43
N ALA A 37 -18.27 40.83 -22.12
CA ALA A 37 -19.62 40.61 -21.61
C ALA A 37 -20.49 41.86 -21.80
N LYS A 38 -21.15 42.00 -22.96
CA LYS A 38 -22.00 43.16 -23.30
C LYS A 38 -23.47 42.99 -22.85
N ASP A 39 -23.91 41.78 -22.50
CA ASP A 39 -25.25 41.50 -21.96
C ASP A 39 -25.19 41.36 -20.43
N ASP A 40 -25.76 42.36 -19.73
CA ASP A 40 -25.80 42.41 -18.26
C ASP A 40 -26.59 41.24 -17.66
N ALA A 41 -27.72 40.88 -18.28
CA ALA A 41 -28.60 39.85 -17.75
C ALA A 41 -27.97 38.45 -17.86
N ALA A 42 -27.25 38.19 -18.97
CA ALA A 42 -26.51 36.95 -19.16
C ALA A 42 -25.33 36.83 -18.19
N TRP A 43 -24.64 37.94 -17.90
CA TRP A 43 -23.53 37.97 -16.94
C TRP A 43 -24.00 37.69 -15.51
N GLU A 44 -25.06 38.37 -15.04
CA GLU A 44 -25.62 38.14 -13.71
C GLU A 44 -26.13 36.70 -13.55
N LYS A 45 -26.71 36.14 -14.61
CA LYS A 45 -27.12 34.73 -14.63
C LYS A 45 -25.91 33.79 -14.48
N ALA A 46 -24.82 34.04 -15.21
CA ALA A 46 -23.61 33.23 -15.13
C ALA A 46 -22.93 33.31 -13.75
N VAL A 47 -22.94 34.46 -13.10
CA VAL A 47 -22.42 34.59 -11.72
C VAL A 47 -23.30 33.82 -10.74
N ARG A 48 -24.63 33.86 -10.92
CA ARG A 48 -25.60 33.15 -10.07
C ARG A 48 -25.53 31.64 -10.22
N GLU A 49 -25.35 31.16 -11.45
CA GLU A 49 -25.31 29.73 -11.79
C GLU A 49 -23.90 29.13 -11.69
N ASN A 50 -22.95 29.84 -11.07
CA ASN A 50 -21.59 29.37 -10.91
C ASN A 50 -21.52 28.16 -9.96
N PRO A 51 -20.98 27.00 -10.38
CA PRO A 51 -20.94 25.78 -9.57
C PRO A 51 -20.07 25.92 -8.30
N ASP A 52 -18.98 26.68 -8.35
CA ASP A 52 -18.17 27.00 -7.15
C ASP A 52 -17.51 28.38 -7.29
N PRO A 53 -18.06 29.42 -6.63
CA PRO A 53 -17.55 30.78 -6.73
C PRO A 53 -16.19 30.97 -6.05
N SER A 54 -15.69 29.99 -5.31
CA SER A 54 -14.38 30.06 -4.66
C SER A 54 -13.22 29.78 -5.62
N CYS A 55 -13.46 29.07 -6.73
CA CYS A 55 -12.41 28.66 -7.66
C CYS A 55 -12.79 28.80 -9.15
N PHE A 56 -14.07 28.97 -9.48
CA PHE A 56 -14.49 29.16 -10.86
C PHE A 56 -14.84 30.62 -11.15
N VAL A 57 -14.34 31.11 -12.28
CA VAL A 57 -14.64 32.45 -12.80
C VAL A 57 -15.42 32.32 -14.11
N PRO A 58 -16.58 32.98 -14.24
CA PRO A 58 -17.35 32.97 -15.48
C PRO A 58 -16.63 33.77 -16.58
N VAL A 59 -16.56 33.19 -17.77
CA VAL A 59 -15.99 33.78 -18.97
C VAL A 59 -16.97 33.57 -20.11
N ILE A 60 -17.41 34.66 -20.73
CA ILE A 60 -18.32 34.61 -21.87
C ILE A 60 -17.53 34.31 -23.14
N ALA A 61 -17.98 33.30 -23.87
CA ALA A 61 -17.53 33.01 -25.23
C ALA A 61 -18.58 33.51 -26.23
N ILE A 62 -18.13 34.19 -27.28
CA ILE A 62 -18.97 34.78 -28.32
C ILE A 62 -18.59 34.16 -29.67
N GLY A 63 -19.55 33.46 -30.28
CA GLY A 63 -19.39 32.86 -31.59
C GLY A 63 -18.47 31.63 -31.60
N PHE A 64 -18.08 31.22 -32.82
CA PHE A 64 -17.33 29.97 -33.03
C PHE A 64 -15.82 30.13 -32.84
N ASP A 65 -15.26 31.33 -33.00
CA ASP A 65 -13.82 31.55 -32.83
C ASP A 65 -13.38 31.35 -31.37
N ASP A 66 -14.17 31.84 -30.40
CA ASP A 66 -13.91 31.63 -28.97
C ASP A 66 -14.03 30.15 -28.58
N ILE A 67 -14.98 29.43 -29.18
CA ILE A 67 -15.14 27.98 -28.97
C ILE A 67 -13.93 27.24 -29.57
N ARG A 68 -13.48 27.62 -30.77
CA ARG A 68 -12.28 27.03 -31.39
C ARG A 68 -11.06 27.22 -30.51
N SER A 69 -10.83 28.44 -30.00
CA SER A 69 -9.72 28.73 -29.09
C SER A 69 -9.79 27.91 -27.80
N ARG A 70 -10.99 27.67 -27.26
CA ARG A 70 -11.18 26.79 -26.10
C ARG A 70 -10.89 25.34 -26.41
N VAL A 71 -11.32 24.82 -27.57
CA VAL A 71 -11.02 23.45 -28.00
C VAL A 71 -9.51 23.26 -28.17
N GLU A 72 -8.82 24.25 -28.77
CA GLU A 72 -7.36 24.24 -28.89
C GLU A 72 -6.69 24.23 -27.51
N ALA A 73 -7.12 25.09 -26.58
CA ALA A 73 -6.59 25.13 -25.21
C ALA A 73 -6.86 23.84 -24.41
N GLN A 74 -8.02 23.21 -24.62
CA GLN A 74 -8.34 21.90 -24.00
C GLN A 74 -7.47 20.80 -24.60
N SER A 75 -7.22 20.82 -25.91
CA SER A 75 -6.34 19.86 -26.58
C SER A 75 -4.91 19.98 -26.06
N THR A 76 -4.37 21.21 -25.92
CA THR A 76 -3.03 21.41 -25.34
C THR A 76 -2.99 20.92 -23.90
N GLN A 77 -3.97 21.29 -23.06
CA GLN A 77 -4.03 20.82 -21.67
C GLN A 77 -4.15 19.29 -21.55
N ALA A 78 -4.94 18.64 -22.41
CA ALA A 78 -5.06 17.19 -22.44
C ALA A 78 -3.73 16.50 -22.81
N THR A 79 -2.99 17.06 -23.76
CA THR A 79 -1.65 16.56 -24.11
C THR A 79 -0.65 16.71 -22.96
N GLU A 80 -0.64 17.85 -22.26
CA GLU A 80 0.19 18.05 -21.08
C GLU A 80 -0.16 17.08 -19.93
N GLN A 81 -1.46 16.87 -19.69
CA GLN A 81 -1.92 15.92 -18.67
C GLN A 81 -1.51 14.48 -19.02
N SER A 82 -1.65 14.09 -20.29
CA SER A 82 -1.19 12.78 -20.77
C SER A 82 0.31 12.59 -20.56
N GLN A 83 1.12 13.61 -20.88
CA GLN A 83 2.56 13.58 -20.62
C GLN A 83 2.88 13.41 -19.12
N LYS A 84 2.21 14.17 -18.24
CA LYS A 84 2.38 14.00 -16.78
C LYS A 84 1.99 12.60 -16.31
N LEU A 85 0.91 12.02 -16.83
CA LEU A 85 0.52 10.63 -16.51
C LEU A 85 1.57 9.63 -16.97
N THR A 86 2.14 9.80 -18.17
CA THR A 86 3.24 8.92 -18.63
C THR A 86 4.49 9.05 -17.75
N GLU A 87 4.81 10.25 -17.28
CA GLU A 87 5.91 10.48 -16.36
C GLU A 87 5.66 9.79 -15.00
N LEU A 88 4.46 9.96 -14.44
CA LEU A 88 4.08 9.30 -13.18
C LEU A 88 4.16 7.77 -13.30
N LYS A 89 3.67 7.22 -14.42
CA LYS A 89 3.76 5.78 -14.70
C LYS A 89 5.22 5.31 -14.75
N LYS A 90 6.11 6.07 -15.40
CA LYS A 90 7.55 5.78 -15.45
C LYS A 90 8.21 5.87 -14.08
N ARG A 91 7.83 6.86 -13.25
CA ARG A 91 8.33 6.97 -11.87
C ARG A 91 7.89 5.78 -11.03
N LEU A 92 6.63 5.35 -11.17
CA LEU A 92 6.10 4.19 -10.47
C LEU A 92 6.82 2.89 -10.89
N SER A 93 7.01 2.65 -12.18
CA SER A 93 7.73 1.46 -12.67
C SER A 93 9.19 1.44 -12.20
N ASN A 94 9.83 2.61 -12.14
CA ASN A 94 11.19 2.72 -11.61
C ASN A 94 11.25 2.42 -10.10
N LEU A 95 10.24 2.87 -9.33
CA LEU A 95 10.15 2.58 -7.90
C LEU A 95 9.93 1.08 -7.66
N GLU A 96 9.02 0.48 -8.42
CA GLU A 96 8.73 -0.96 -8.37
C GLU A 96 9.96 -1.79 -8.72
N SER A 97 10.66 -1.45 -9.81
CA SER A 97 11.90 -2.11 -10.21
C SER A 97 13.00 -1.98 -9.14
N ARG A 98 13.16 -0.80 -8.52
CA ARG A 98 14.10 -0.62 -7.41
C ARG A 98 13.73 -1.47 -6.21
N HIS A 99 12.43 -1.59 -5.92
CA HIS A 99 11.95 -2.42 -4.83
C HIS A 99 12.27 -3.90 -5.07
N SER A 100 11.89 -4.44 -6.22
CA SER A 100 12.07 -5.86 -6.55
C SER A 100 13.54 -6.25 -6.72
N VAL A 101 14.35 -5.43 -7.39
CA VAL A 101 15.75 -5.76 -7.69
C VAL A 101 16.68 -5.48 -6.51
N SER A 102 16.46 -4.38 -5.78
CA SER A 102 17.42 -3.93 -4.77
C SER A 102 16.92 -4.10 -3.35
N ASN A 103 15.74 -3.57 -3.02
CA ASN A 103 15.31 -3.49 -1.62
C ASN A 103 15.04 -4.88 -1.03
N VAL A 104 14.36 -5.76 -1.77
CA VAL A 104 14.07 -7.14 -1.37
C VAL A 104 15.38 -7.90 -1.10
N ALA A 105 16.33 -7.87 -2.03
CA ALA A 105 17.62 -8.55 -1.89
C ALA A 105 18.47 -7.99 -0.73
N ARG A 106 18.49 -6.66 -0.56
CA ARG A 106 19.18 -6.01 0.57
C ARG A 106 18.55 -6.39 1.91
N LEU A 107 17.22 -6.47 1.98
CA LEU A 107 16.51 -6.89 3.17
C LEU A 107 16.83 -8.36 3.52
N GLN A 108 16.80 -9.25 2.54
CA GLN A 108 17.19 -10.66 2.74
C GLN A 108 18.63 -10.78 3.25
N ARG A 109 19.56 -10.03 2.64
CA ARG A 109 20.96 -10.01 3.10
C ARG A 109 21.08 -9.50 4.54
N ALA A 110 20.37 -8.41 4.87
CA ALA A 110 20.38 -7.85 6.22
C ALA A 110 19.84 -8.85 7.27
N VAL A 111 18.76 -9.57 6.93
CA VAL A 111 18.21 -10.63 7.79
C VAL A 111 19.21 -11.77 7.97
N ALA A 112 19.86 -12.23 6.89
CA ALA A 112 20.89 -13.28 6.99
C ALA A 112 22.09 -12.84 7.84
N THR A 113 22.57 -11.61 7.66
CA THR A 113 23.67 -11.06 8.47
C THR A 113 23.28 -10.88 9.92
N GLN A 114 22.02 -10.48 10.20
CA GLN A 114 21.51 -10.38 11.55
C GLN A 114 21.59 -11.74 12.25
N THR A 115 21.09 -12.80 11.60
CA THR A 115 21.16 -14.17 12.14
C THR A 115 22.59 -14.62 12.39
N GLN A 116 23.53 -14.29 11.50
CA GLN A 116 24.94 -14.61 11.67
C GLN A 116 25.55 -13.88 12.87
N ILE A 117 25.30 -12.58 13.01
CA ILE A 117 25.80 -11.77 14.13
C ILE A 117 25.19 -12.25 15.44
N THR A 118 23.88 -12.52 15.49
CA THR A 118 23.24 -13.04 16.70
C THR A 118 23.84 -14.38 17.12
N HIS A 119 24.14 -15.26 16.17
CA HIS A 119 24.79 -16.54 16.48
C HIS A 119 26.25 -16.35 16.94
N CYS A 120 26.99 -15.41 16.34
CA CYS A 120 28.34 -15.06 16.79
C CYS A 120 28.33 -14.50 18.22
N LEU A 121 27.37 -13.63 18.52
CA LEU A 121 27.16 -13.06 19.84
C LEU A 121 26.83 -14.16 20.86
N LEU A 122 25.91 -15.07 20.54
CA LEU A 122 25.58 -16.20 21.41
C LEU A 122 26.80 -17.09 21.69
N LYS A 123 27.64 -17.36 20.69
CA LYS A 123 28.91 -18.07 20.87
C LYS A 123 29.86 -17.31 21.80
N MET A 124 29.95 -15.99 21.67
CA MET A 124 30.78 -15.18 22.57
C MET A 124 30.23 -15.21 24.00
N LEU A 125 28.91 -15.08 24.18
CA LEU A 125 28.24 -15.16 25.47
C LEU A 125 28.50 -16.49 26.17
N GLN A 126 28.48 -17.61 25.42
CA GLN A 126 28.83 -18.92 25.96
C GLN A 126 30.23 -18.93 26.59
N HIS A 127 31.19 -18.19 26.03
CA HIS A 127 32.57 -18.14 26.53
C HIS A 127 32.81 -16.98 27.50
N LEU A 128 31.79 -16.18 27.82
CA LEU A 128 31.93 -14.98 28.66
C LEU A 128 32.38 -15.32 30.08
N HIS A 129 31.95 -16.46 30.63
CA HIS A 129 32.45 -17.01 31.89
C HIS A 129 33.98 -17.29 31.89
N LEU A 130 34.61 -17.50 30.72
CA LEU A 130 36.07 -17.63 30.61
C LEU A 130 36.77 -16.26 30.50
N LEU A 131 36.09 -15.25 29.97
CA LEU A 131 36.65 -13.93 29.71
C LEU A 131 36.53 -12.99 30.90
N ILE A 132 35.48 -13.13 31.70
CA ILE A 132 35.20 -12.26 32.85
C ILE A 132 35.41 -13.05 34.16
N PRO A 133 36.49 -12.77 34.92
CA PRO A 133 36.78 -13.48 36.16
C PRO A 133 35.65 -13.43 37.19
N ALA A 134 34.91 -12.31 37.25
CA ALA A 134 33.78 -12.14 38.15
C ALA A 134 32.61 -13.11 37.88
N VAL A 135 32.37 -13.45 36.61
CA VAL A 135 31.33 -14.42 36.21
C VAL A 135 31.81 -15.84 36.50
N ARG A 136 33.10 -16.14 36.28
CA ARG A 136 33.71 -17.44 36.60
C ARG A 136 33.59 -17.81 38.07
N SER A 137 33.85 -16.85 38.96
CA SER A 137 33.84 -17.07 40.41
C SER A 137 32.46 -16.90 41.03
N SER A 138 31.44 -16.59 40.23
CA SER A 138 30.07 -16.50 40.71
C SER A 138 29.50 -17.90 40.93
N ALA A 139 28.74 -18.08 42.01
CA ALA A 139 27.89 -19.26 42.14
C ALA A 139 26.78 -19.20 41.08
N ILE A 140 26.35 -20.37 40.61
CA ILE A 140 25.22 -20.50 39.68
C ILE A 140 24.00 -19.84 40.30
N ARG A 141 23.41 -18.89 39.58
CA ARG A 141 22.23 -18.16 40.07
C ARG A 141 20.98 -19.01 39.84
N PRO A 142 19.92 -18.86 40.67
CA PRO A 142 18.67 -19.60 40.47
C PRO A 142 18.04 -19.34 39.08
N GLU A 143 18.25 -18.15 38.51
CA GLU A 143 17.82 -17.81 37.15
C GLU A 143 18.54 -18.64 36.07
N GLU A 144 19.83 -18.93 36.26
CA GLU A 144 20.63 -19.75 35.34
C GLU A 144 20.22 -21.22 35.42
N GLU A 145 19.90 -21.71 36.61
CA GLU A 145 19.37 -23.06 36.81
C GLU A 145 18.00 -23.23 36.15
N ALA A 146 17.11 -22.25 36.30
CA ALA A 146 15.81 -22.25 35.61
C ALA A 146 15.96 -22.25 34.08
N LEU A 147 16.92 -21.46 33.55
CA LEU A 147 17.23 -21.45 32.12
C LEU A 147 17.77 -22.81 31.65
N ARG A 148 18.64 -23.43 32.45
CA ARG A 148 19.18 -24.77 32.17
C ARG A 148 18.07 -25.80 32.05
N THR A 149 17.14 -25.84 33.01
CA THR A 149 16.01 -26.78 32.98
C THR A 149 15.18 -26.63 31.71
N ARG A 150 14.85 -25.39 31.31
CA ARG A 150 14.14 -25.12 30.06
C ARG A 150 14.89 -25.59 28.81
N LEU A 151 16.22 -25.43 28.78
CA LEU A 151 17.04 -25.89 27.66
C LEU A 151 17.09 -27.42 27.58
N GLU A 152 17.19 -28.11 28.72
CA GLU A 152 17.16 -29.58 28.79
C GLU A 152 15.79 -30.12 28.32
N GLU A 153 14.69 -29.48 28.72
CA GLU A 153 13.34 -29.83 28.25
C GLU A 153 13.22 -29.71 26.73
N ILE A 154 13.68 -28.58 26.15
CA ILE A 154 13.66 -28.35 24.70
C ILE A 154 14.54 -29.37 23.97
N GLU A 155 15.73 -29.68 24.50
CA GLU A 155 16.62 -30.70 23.93
C GLU A 155 15.95 -32.07 23.92
N ASP A 156 15.31 -32.45 25.02
CA ASP A 156 14.59 -33.72 25.14
C ASP A 156 13.42 -33.81 24.16
N GLU A 157 12.65 -32.73 23.97
CA GLU A 157 11.60 -32.68 22.97
C GLU A 157 12.14 -32.85 21.54
N LEU A 158 13.27 -32.22 21.22
CA LEU A 158 13.91 -32.35 19.93
C LEU A 158 14.47 -33.77 19.71
N ARG A 159 15.11 -34.34 20.74
CA ARG A 159 15.70 -35.67 20.74
C ARG A 159 14.67 -36.78 20.63
N LYS A 160 13.47 -36.59 21.21
CA LYS A 160 12.30 -37.50 21.03
C LYS A 160 11.89 -37.64 19.55
N GLY A 161 12.43 -36.83 18.63
CA GLY A 161 12.36 -37.06 17.19
C GLY A 161 10.98 -36.86 16.58
N ARG A 162 9.97 -36.48 17.38
CA ARG A 162 8.59 -36.21 16.94
C ARG A 162 8.57 -35.18 15.82
N VAL A 163 9.33 -34.09 15.98
CA VAL A 163 9.45 -33.03 14.97
C VAL A 163 10.10 -33.57 13.69
N LYS A 164 11.21 -34.31 13.81
CA LYS A 164 11.91 -34.89 12.65
C LYS A 164 11.05 -35.90 11.89
N SER A 165 10.34 -36.77 12.62
CA SER A 165 9.41 -37.75 12.04
C SER A 165 8.26 -37.06 11.31
N LYS A 166 7.67 -36.01 11.92
CA LYS A 166 6.59 -35.25 11.29
C LYS A 166 7.06 -34.48 10.05
N VAL A 167 8.25 -33.89 10.10
CA VAL A 167 8.86 -33.23 8.93
C VAL A 167 9.07 -34.22 7.79
N ASN A 168 9.55 -35.43 8.07
CA ASN A 168 9.73 -36.46 7.03
C ASN A 168 8.40 -36.94 6.44
N GLU A 169 7.36 -37.11 7.28
CA GLU A 169 6.01 -37.44 6.82
C GLU A 169 5.45 -36.35 5.90
N LEU A 170 5.60 -35.07 6.29
CA LEU A 170 5.19 -33.94 5.46
C LEU A 170 5.97 -33.86 4.15
N TRP A 171 7.29 -34.14 4.16
CA TRP A 171 8.08 -34.24 2.94
C TRP A 171 7.58 -35.33 2.00
N ALA A 172 7.21 -36.50 2.54
CA ALA A 172 6.64 -37.58 1.75
C ALA A 172 5.28 -37.20 1.16
N LEU A 173 4.42 -36.52 1.94
CA LEU A 173 3.12 -36.03 1.47
C LEU A 173 3.28 -34.96 0.39
N VAL A 174 4.18 -34.00 0.55
CA VAL A 174 4.48 -32.98 -0.47
C VAL A 174 4.99 -33.65 -1.74
N GLY A 175 5.90 -34.62 -1.62
CA GLY A 175 6.38 -35.39 -2.77
C GLY A 175 5.27 -36.16 -3.48
N ALA A 176 4.33 -36.75 -2.72
CA ALA A 176 3.18 -37.43 -3.28
C ALA A 176 2.24 -36.48 -4.03
N VAL A 177 1.93 -35.31 -3.46
CA VAL A 177 1.10 -34.29 -4.10
C VAL A 177 1.78 -33.75 -5.36
N SER A 178 3.07 -33.44 -5.32
CA SER A 178 3.81 -33.01 -6.51
C SER A 178 3.79 -34.07 -7.61
N ALA A 179 3.97 -35.34 -7.27
CA ALA A 179 3.92 -36.43 -8.24
C ALA A 179 2.50 -36.70 -8.79
N ASP A 180 1.45 -36.39 -8.02
CA ASP A 180 0.06 -36.48 -8.45
C ASP A 180 -0.30 -35.32 -9.40
N VAL A 181 0.15 -34.09 -9.08
CA VAL A 181 0.04 -32.93 -9.97
C VAL A 181 0.77 -33.17 -11.30
N GLU A 182 1.98 -33.73 -11.27
CA GLU A 182 2.72 -34.07 -12.50
C GLU A 182 2.03 -35.17 -13.31
N ARG A 183 1.39 -36.15 -12.66
CA ARG A 183 0.60 -37.20 -13.34
C ARG A 183 -0.70 -36.66 -13.91
N GLY A 184 -1.43 -35.84 -13.17
CA GLY A 184 -2.62 -35.13 -13.64
C GLY A 184 -2.30 -34.23 -14.84
N SER A 185 -1.21 -33.47 -14.75
CA SER A 185 -0.74 -32.60 -15.84
C SER A 185 -0.33 -33.34 -17.11
N ARG A 186 0.05 -34.63 -17.03
CA ARG A 186 0.38 -35.47 -18.21
C ARG A 186 -0.81 -36.24 -18.76
N GLY A 187 -1.91 -36.37 -18.00
CA GLY A 187 -3.11 -37.11 -18.38
C GLY A 187 -4.26 -36.26 -18.93
N THR A 188 -4.33 -34.97 -18.57
CA THR A 188 -5.35 -34.05 -19.09
C THR A 188 -4.75 -33.10 -20.11
N GLY A 189 -4.72 -33.51 -21.38
CA GLY A 189 -4.64 -32.60 -22.53
C GLY A 189 -5.90 -31.75 -22.73
N GLY A 190 -6.63 -31.47 -21.65
CA GLY A 190 -7.69 -30.48 -21.59
C GLY A 190 -7.08 -29.21 -21.03
N GLU A 191 -6.64 -28.35 -21.94
CA GLU A 191 -6.49 -26.91 -21.70
C GLU A 191 -7.58 -26.46 -20.72
N TRP A 192 -7.18 -25.88 -19.58
CA TRP A 192 -8.12 -25.35 -18.59
C TRP A 192 -9.16 -24.52 -19.34
N ALA A 193 -10.35 -25.07 -19.49
CA ALA A 193 -11.39 -24.51 -20.32
C ALA A 193 -11.69 -23.12 -19.77
N VAL A 194 -11.22 -22.11 -20.50
CA VAL A 194 -11.55 -20.68 -20.42
C VAL A 194 -12.28 -20.35 -19.13
N VAL A 195 -11.52 -20.03 -18.08
CA VAL A 195 -12.10 -19.38 -16.90
C VAL A 195 -12.77 -18.11 -17.41
N ASP A 196 -14.07 -17.98 -17.17
CA ASP A 196 -14.84 -16.77 -17.48
C ASP A 196 -14.06 -15.55 -16.96
N GLU A 197 -13.51 -14.77 -17.88
CA GLU A 197 -12.58 -13.69 -17.56
C GLU A 197 -13.30 -12.57 -16.80
N GLU A 198 -14.61 -12.42 -17.01
CA GLU A 198 -15.47 -11.51 -16.28
C GLU A 198 -15.74 -12.02 -14.84
N GLY A 199 -16.04 -13.31 -14.69
CA GLY A 199 -16.16 -13.95 -13.37
C GLY A 199 -14.87 -13.87 -12.55
N MET A 200 -13.71 -14.06 -13.19
CA MET A 200 -12.40 -13.92 -12.54
C MET A 200 -12.14 -12.47 -12.13
N ALA A 201 -12.47 -11.49 -12.97
CA ALA A 201 -12.33 -10.08 -12.63
C ALA A 201 -13.18 -9.69 -11.41
N GLN A 202 -14.42 -10.20 -11.33
CA GLN A 202 -15.28 -9.99 -10.15
C GLN A 202 -14.69 -10.61 -8.88
N ILE A 203 -14.17 -11.83 -8.96
CA ILE A 203 -13.51 -12.48 -7.82
C ILE A 203 -12.29 -11.68 -7.37
N VAL A 204 -11.45 -11.22 -8.31
CA VAL A 204 -10.28 -10.38 -7.99
C VAL A 204 -10.70 -9.09 -7.30
N GLN A 205 -11.77 -8.45 -7.77
CA GLN A 205 -12.28 -7.23 -7.16
C GLN A 205 -12.80 -7.47 -5.74
N VAL A 206 -13.59 -8.54 -5.52
CA VAL A 206 -14.08 -8.91 -4.19
C VAL A 206 -12.91 -9.23 -3.24
N LEU A 207 -11.91 -9.98 -3.71
CA LEU A 207 -10.72 -10.30 -2.91
C LEU A 207 -9.91 -9.04 -2.57
N LYS A 208 -9.80 -8.09 -3.49
CA LYS A 208 -9.14 -6.80 -3.24
C LYS A 208 -9.87 -5.99 -2.18
N ASP A 209 -11.20 -5.95 -2.24
CA ASP A 209 -12.02 -5.23 -1.26
C ASP A 209 -11.95 -5.91 0.13
N GLN A 210 -11.97 -7.25 0.17
CA GLN A 210 -11.73 -8.02 1.38
C GLN A 210 -10.34 -7.77 1.97
N GLN A 211 -9.29 -7.77 1.14
CA GLN A 211 -7.93 -7.48 1.58
C GLN A 211 -7.81 -6.07 2.18
N ASN A 212 -8.46 -5.08 1.55
CA ASN A 212 -8.52 -3.71 2.08
C ASN A 212 -9.26 -3.65 3.42
N GLY A 213 -10.39 -4.36 3.54
CA GLY A 213 -11.15 -4.48 4.78
C GLY A 213 -10.34 -5.12 5.90
N LEU A 214 -9.66 -6.24 5.62
CA LEU A 214 -8.79 -6.91 6.57
C LEU A 214 -7.60 -6.04 7.00
N ALA A 215 -6.98 -5.31 6.07
CA ALA A 215 -5.91 -4.37 6.38
C ALA A 215 -6.38 -3.24 7.29
N TYR A 216 -7.60 -2.74 7.08
CA TYR A 216 -8.20 -1.74 7.96
C TYR A 216 -8.50 -2.30 9.36
N LEU A 217 -9.14 -3.47 9.44
CA LEU A 217 -9.43 -4.13 10.73
C LEU A 217 -8.15 -4.43 11.50
N THR A 218 -7.09 -4.86 10.81
CA THR A 218 -5.78 -5.11 11.42
C THR A 218 -5.21 -3.82 12.03
N LYS A 219 -5.31 -2.68 11.32
CA LYS A 219 -4.87 -1.39 11.86
C LYS A 219 -5.68 -0.96 13.07
N VAL A 220 -7.00 -1.15 13.03
CA VAL A 220 -7.90 -0.84 14.18
C VAL A 220 -7.56 -1.71 15.37
N LEU A 221 -7.33 -3.02 15.17
CA LEU A 221 -6.96 -3.94 16.23
C LEU A 221 -5.59 -3.61 16.81
N GLN A 222 -4.59 -3.29 15.97
CA GLN A 222 -3.28 -2.85 16.44
C GLN A 222 -3.37 -1.58 17.29
N LYS A 223 -4.19 -0.61 16.86
CA LYS A 223 -4.45 0.60 17.63
C LYS A 223 -5.15 0.27 18.96
N ALA A 224 -6.19 -0.55 18.94
CA ALA A 224 -6.90 -0.97 20.15
C ALA A 224 -5.99 -1.74 21.12
N LYS A 225 -5.06 -2.56 20.62
CA LYS A 225 -4.04 -3.22 21.43
C LYS A 225 -3.10 -2.22 22.10
N ALA A 226 -2.65 -1.20 21.36
CA ALA A 226 -1.82 -0.14 21.91
C ALA A 226 -2.57 0.69 22.95
N ASP A 227 -3.82 1.07 22.67
CA ASP A 227 -4.69 1.80 23.58
C ASP A 227 -4.98 0.99 24.86
N MET A 228 -5.21 -0.33 24.73
CA MET A 228 -5.35 -1.24 25.87
C MET A 228 -4.07 -1.34 26.70
N ALA A 229 -2.89 -1.41 26.07
CA ALA A 229 -1.62 -1.41 26.79
C ALA A 229 -1.43 -0.12 27.62
N ILE A 230 -1.85 1.03 27.08
CA ILE A 230 -1.83 2.31 27.78
C ILE A 230 -2.82 2.31 28.96
N VAL A 231 -4.06 1.82 28.77
CA VAL A 231 -5.09 1.75 29.83
C VAL A 231 -4.68 0.79 30.95
N LEU A 232 -4.01 -0.32 30.61
CA LEU A 232 -3.48 -1.28 31.57
C LEU A 232 -2.19 -0.79 32.26
N GLY A 233 -1.70 0.41 31.92
CA GLY A 233 -0.49 0.99 32.51
C GLY A 233 0.80 0.26 32.16
N GLN A 234 0.80 -0.58 31.12
CA GLN A 234 1.99 -1.26 30.64
C GLN A 234 2.85 -0.23 29.89
N ASN A 235 3.98 0.16 30.48
CA ASN A 235 4.94 1.02 29.80
C ASN A 235 5.37 0.36 28.48
N PRO A 236 5.44 1.11 27.35
CA PRO A 236 5.86 0.54 26.07
C PRO A 236 7.34 0.06 26.05
N ASN A 237 8.09 0.29 27.14
CA ASN A 237 9.48 -0.15 27.32
C ASN A 237 9.67 -1.23 28.40
N GLU A 238 8.61 -1.66 29.11
CA GLU A 238 8.70 -2.83 29.99
C GLU A 238 8.25 -4.06 29.22
N GLU A 239 9.24 -4.79 28.74
CA GLU A 239 9.10 -6.14 28.20
C GLU A 239 8.58 -7.05 29.31
N LEU A 240 7.25 -7.17 29.40
CA LEU A 240 6.57 -8.07 30.32
C LEU A 240 6.82 -9.51 29.86
N THR A 241 7.68 -10.18 30.61
CA THR A 241 7.67 -11.63 30.83
C THR A 241 6.28 -12.04 31.30
N LEU A 242 5.43 -12.43 30.35
CA LEU A 242 4.18 -13.13 30.67
C LEU A 242 4.53 -14.55 31.14
N PRO A 243 3.80 -15.11 32.12
CA PRO A 243 3.87 -16.53 32.43
C PRO A 243 3.56 -17.32 31.16
N GLU A 244 4.29 -18.42 31.00
CA GLU A 244 4.18 -19.37 29.89
C GLU A 244 2.72 -19.75 29.62
N GLU A 245 2.09 -19.10 28.64
CA GLU A 245 0.93 -19.63 27.93
C GLU A 245 1.32 -19.89 26.48
N GLU A 246 1.11 -21.14 26.12
CA GLU A 246 1.58 -21.84 24.94
C GLU A 246 1.29 -21.12 23.61
N ASN A 247 2.25 -21.17 22.70
CA ASN A 247 2.02 -21.31 21.25
C ASN A 247 1.28 -20.19 20.48
N LEU A 248 1.53 -18.91 20.76
CA LEU A 248 1.07 -17.80 19.88
C LEU A 248 2.14 -17.18 18.98
N TRP A 249 3.39 -17.65 19.02
CA TRP A 249 4.52 -17.08 18.24
C TRP A 249 4.71 -17.71 16.85
N GLY A 250 3.77 -18.51 16.36
CA GLY A 250 3.82 -19.09 15.01
C GLY A 250 3.49 -18.11 13.87
N SER A 251 2.89 -16.95 14.18
CA SER A 251 2.22 -16.11 13.16
C SER A 251 2.96 -14.82 12.78
N THR A 252 4.09 -14.48 13.42
CA THR A 252 4.90 -13.30 13.05
C THR A 252 6.00 -13.62 12.05
N SER A 253 6.34 -14.90 11.85
CA SER A 253 7.27 -15.34 10.79
C SER A 253 6.64 -15.27 9.40
N THR A 254 5.32 -15.42 9.29
CA THR A 254 4.58 -15.42 8.02
C THR A 254 4.45 -14.01 7.41
N LEU A 255 4.48 -12.95 8.23
CA LEU A 255 4.48 -11.56 7.77
C LEU A 255 5.83 -11.12 7.19
N ARG A 256 6.96 -11.70 7.63
CA ARG A 256 8.27 -11.46 7.00
C ARG A 256 8.42 -12.18 5.65
N ALA A 257 7.79 -13.33 5.49
CA ALA A 257 7.84 -14.09 4.23
C ALA A 257 6.95 -13.48 3.13
N SER A 258 5.89 -12.76 3.50
CA SER A 258 4.96 -12.11 2.55
C SER A 258 5.43 -10.74 2.06
N ALA A 259 6.36 -10.07 2.77
CA ALA A 259 6.98 -8.83 2.31
C ALA A 259 8.15 -9.04 1.31
N LEU A 260 8.45 -10.30 0.96
CA LEU A 260 9.56 -10.70 0.09
C LEU A 260 9.11 -11.47 -1.17
N ARG A 261 7.81 -11.46 -1.49
CA ARG A 261 7.29 -11.94 -2.78
C ARG A 261 6.80 -10.79 -3.62
#